data_AF-A0A953RZQ8-F1
#
_entry.id   AF-A0A953RZQ8-F1
#
_cell.length_a   1.000
_cell.length_b   1.000
_cell.length_c   1.000
_cell.angle_alpha   90.00
_cell.angle_beta   90.00
_cell.angle_gamma   90.00
#
_symmetry.space_group_name_H-M   'P 1'
#
loop_
_entity.id
_entity.type
_entity.pdbx_description
1 polymer ?
#
loop_
_entity_poly.entity_id
_entity_poly.type
_entity_poly.pdbx_seq_one_letter_code
_entity_poly.pdbx_strand_id
1 'polypeptide(L)'
;MHQPFYKDLWTGQYKLPWTRLHALKDYAGMVRVLEEFPSVRQTFNLVPSMVSQIAEYAAGTASDPFFECAAMPAEALTEAQQTFVLRYFFQANVDKIIRRYPRYTELYERQRSHFSIQELRDLQILSQIAWFDEDVLAKDEELKELIRKGRDYSRADQELMIRKQRESLAAVLPVYRDFAARGQIEIATTPFYHPILPLLCDSDIAAVSRPGVTLPSRFQYPQDALTQLERARSYMQDMLGVAPVGLWPSEGSVSDEALAMAAGCGFEWAASDNGVLSRTLERAAGIDETYQQYVWQQGEREMRLLFRDHYLSDLIGFEYSRMGAEDAAEHFLARIRENTSRHDVLVPIILDGENAWEWYEANGRPFLRALYQRISDDPRLEATTVSQALERYDTRPLQHVVPGSWINANFDIWIGAEEDNQAWELLLDARRVYDEYAAQTMEIARLLAYEELLIAEGSDWCWWYGPEHGSDNRPEFDQLYRDHLSNVYRALGLDPPARLSHPILMTQEGELHEPPSNPIHVTLDGEVTSAFEWMGAGHYRPDSRSGAMHGGGTVAREIFYGSNGTDLFVRLDSAGKGTLGIEFESGPAEARVVRGRVVEMEAPRTGDRFRITVERDGLPPMTLPAEGWIEFKRS
;
A
#
# COMPACT_ATOMS: atom_id res chain seq x y z
N MET A 1 -2.10 8.73 -4.83
CA MET A 1 -2.92 8.70 -3.60
C MET A 1 -4.13 7.88 -3.86
N HIS A 2 -4.31 6.84 -3.06
CA HIS A 2 -5.36 5.85 -3.27
C HIS A 2 -5.92 5.38 -1.95
N GLN A 3 -7.21 5.09 -1.93
CA GLN A 3 -7.82 4.32 -0.85
C GLN A 3 -8.91 3.43 -1.47
N PRO A 4 -9.03 2.18 -1.01
CA PRO A 4 -10.16 1.33 -1.34
C PRO A 4 -11.50 2.03 -1.10
N PHE A 5 -12.53 1.58 -1.80
CA PHE A 5 -13.89 2.07 -1.56
C PHE A 5 -14.50 1.36 -0.36
N TYR A 6 -14.51 2.02 0.80
CA TYR A 6 -14.87 1.38 2.07
C TYR A 6 -16.39 1.36 2.37
N LYS A 7 -17.22 1.94 1.49
CA LYS A 7 -18.66 2.10 1.74
C LYS A 7 -19.42 0.86 1.31
N ASP A 8 -20.13 0.25 2.23
CA ASP A 8 -21.19 -0.69 1.89
C ASP A 8 -22.42 0.08 1.44
N LEU A 9 -22.74 0.02 0.14
CA LEU A 9 -23.83 0.80 -0.45
C LEU A 9 -25.21 0.38 0.08
N TRP A 10 -25.34 -0.82 0.64
CA TRP A 10 -26.60 -1.29 1.20
C TRP A 10 -26.92 -0.64 2.54
N THR A 11 -25.92 -0.54 3.42
CA THR A 11 -26.07 0.12 4.74
C THR A 11 -25.81 1.62 4.68
N GLY A 12 -25.10 2.09 3.65
CA GLY A 12 -24.65 3.48 3.51
C GLY A 12 -23.50 3.85 4.45
N GLN A 13 -22.90 2.88 5.14
CA GLN A 13 -21.85 3.09 6.15
C GLN A 13 -20.47 2.66 5.62
N TYR A 14 -19.46 3.47 5.93
CA TYR A 14 -18.06 3.13 5.70
C TYR A 14 -17.57 2.12 6.75
N LYS A 15 -16.96 1.02 6.30
CA LYS A 15 -16.48 -0.05 7.19
C LYS A 15 -15.13 0.24 7.81
N LEU A 16 -14.31 1.08 7.18
CA LEU A 16 -12.96 1.43 7.64
C LEU A 16 -12.72 2.95 7.54
N PRO A 17 -11.88 3.53 8.42
CA PRO A 17 -11.75 4.98 8.56
C PRO A 17 -10.62 5.58 7.71
N TRP A 18 -9.90 4.75 6.95
CA TRP A 18 -8.58 5.09 6.42
C TRP A 18 -8.61 6.29 5.47
N THR A 19 -9.62 6.42 4.62
CA THR A 19 -9.78 7.61 3.78
C THR A 19 -9.90 8.90 4.59
N ARG A 20 -10.65 8.88 5.71
CA ARG A 20 -10.77 10.04 6.59
C ARG A 20 -9.43 10.33 7.27
N LEU A 21 -8.78 9.32 7.84
CA LEU A 21 -7.55 9.50 8.62
C LEU A 21 -6.38 9.98 7.75
N HIS A 22 -6.17 9.37 6.57
CA HIS A 22 -5.13 9.82 5.63
C HIS A 22 -5.45 11.19 5.03
N ALA A 23 -6.72 11.54 4.81
CA ALA A 23 -7.08 12.88 4.35
C ALA A 23 -6.76 13.99 5.36
N LEU A 24 -6.80 13.70 6.66
CA LEU A 24 -6.38 14.64 7.71
C LEU A 24 -4.85 14.84 7.73
N LYS A 25 -4.09 13.83 7.30
CA LYS A 25 -2.63 13.76 7.47
C LYS A 25 -1.83 14.10 6.20
N ASP A 26 -2.22 13.50 5.08
CA ASP A 26 -1.33 13.33 3.93
C ASP A 26 -1.75 14.22 2.75
N TYR A 27 -3.04 14.27 2.44
CA TYR A 27 -3.49 14.72 1.12
C TYR A 27 -3.34 16.23 0.88
N ALA A 28 -3.87 17.08 1.78
CA ALA A 28 -3.75 18.53 1.63
C ALA A 28 -2.34 19.02 2.00
N GLY A 29 -1.75 18.45 3.05
CA GLY A 29 -0.44 18.84 3.57
C GLY A 29 0.67 18.63 2.54
N MET A 30 0.67 17.50 1.82
CA MET A 30 1.72 17.21 0.84
C MET A 30 1.73 18.21 -0.33
N VAL A 31 0.57 18.72 -0.75
CA VAL A 31 0.50 19.78 -1.76
C VAL A 31 0.94 21.13 -1.16
N ARG A 32 0.48 21.47 0.04
CA ARG A 32 0.77 22.75 0.69
C ARG A 32 2.24 22.98 1.00
N VAL A 33 3.03 21.94 1.21
CA VAL A 33 4.49 22.07 1.35
C VAL A 33 5.11 22.82 0.14
N LEU A 34 4.50 22.73 -1.06
CA LEU A 34 4.99 23.42 -2.25
C LEU A 34 4.80 24.94 -2.21
N GLU A 35 4.06 25.51 -1.27
CA GLU A 35 4.00 26.97 -1.05
C GLU A 35 5.36 27.53 -0.66
N GLU A 36 6.17 26.75 0.05
CA GLU A 36 7.52 27.11 0.47
C GLU A 36 8.51 27.07 -0.71
N PHE A 37 8.17 26.35 -1.81
CA PHE A 37 9.06 26.10 -2.95
C PHE A 37 8.38 26.38 -4.30
N PRO A 38 8.20 27.66 -4.70
CA PRO A 38 7.43 28.03 -5.89
C PRO A 38 7.97 27.48 -7.23
N SER A 39 9.26 27.13 -7.29
CA SER A 39 9.91 26.53 -8.46
C SER A 39 9.62 25.04 -8.61
N VAL A 40 9.26 24.36 -7.52
CA VAL A 40 9.02 22.91 -7.53
C VAL A 40 7.62 22.64 -8.07
N ARG A 41 7.58 21.85 -9.15
CA ARG A 41 6.34 21.35 -9.75
C ARG A 41 6.29 19.84 -9.67
N GLN A 42 5.09 19.29 -9.50
CA GLN A 42 4.87 17.85 -9.31
C GLN A 42 3.56 17.40 -9.95
N THR A 43 3.47 16.11 -10.30
CA THR A 43 2.23 15.49 -10.73
C THR A 43 1.66 14.65 -9.59
N PHE A 44 0.40 14.87 -9.23
CA PHE A 44 -0.31 14.10 -8.22
C PHE A 44 -1.35 13.21 -8.89
N ASN A 45 -1.25 11.90 -8.66
CA ASN A 45 -2.31 10.98 -9.04
C ASN A 45 -3.36 10.87 -7.94
N LEU A 46 -4.63 11.09 -8.28
CA LEU A 46 -5.77 10.96 -7.37
C LEU A 46 -6.78 9.94 -7.92
N VAL A 47 -7.08 8.92 -7.11
CA VAL A 47 -8.07 7.90 -7.46
C VAL A 47 -9.49 8.44 -7.22
N PRO A 48 -10.42 8.34 -8.20
CA PRO A 48 -11.77 8.90 -8.08
C PRO A 48 -12.59 8.34 -6.92
N SER A 49 -12.50 7.03 -6.66
CA SER A 49 -13.17 6.39 -5.51
C SER A 49 -12.70 6.94 -4.17
N MET A 50 -11.44 7.36 -4.03
CA MET A 50 -10.95 8.05 -2.83
C MET A 50 -11.52 9.47 -2.76
N VAL A 51 -11.52 10.21 -3.87
CA VAL A 51 -12.04 11.59 -3.95
C VAL A 51 -13.53 11.64 -3.58
N SER A 52 -14.33 10.66 -4.00
CA SER A 52 -15.75 10.60 -3.67
C SER A 52 -16.01 10.41 -2.18
N GLN A 53 -15.22 9.57 -1.52
CA GLN A 53 -15.30 9.37 -0.08
C GLN A 53 -14.90 10.63 0.69
N ILE A 54 -13.80 11.28 0.28
CA ILE A 54 -13.38 12.57 0.86
C ILE A 54 -14.50 13.61 0.73
N ALA A 55 -15.17 13.67 -0.42
CA ALA A 55 -16.27 14.60 -0.64
C ALA A 55 -17.47 14.34 0.30
N GLU A 56 -17.84 13.08 0.54
CA GLU A 56 -18.89 12.74 1.51
C GLU A 56 -18.52 13.09 2.95
N TYR A 57 -17.26 12.84 3.34
CA TYR A 57 -16.76 13.24 4.65
C TYR A 57 -16.76 14.76 4.83
N ALA A 58 -16.30 15.51 3.82
CA ALA A 58 -16.30 16.97 3.80
C ALA A 58 -17.73 17.54 3.86
N ALA A 59 -18.69 16.91 3.18
CA ALA A 59 -20.10 17.29 3.21
C ALA A 59 -20.82 16.92 4.52
N GLY A 60 -20.19 16.08 5.37
CA GLY A 60 -20.79 15.57 6.60
C GLY A 60 -21.91 14.54 6.37
N THR A 61 -21.94 13.91 5.20
CA THR A 61 -22.89 12.85 4.85
C THR A 61 -22.33 11.45 5.06
N ALA A 62 -21.01 11.32 5.22
CA ALA A 62 -20.36 10.07 5.57
C ALA A 62 -20.67 9.66 7.02
N SER A 63 -20.83 8.35 7.23
CA SER A 63 -20.93 7.71 8.54
C SER A 63 -19.96 6.53 8.58
N ASP A 64 -19.16 6.46 9.65
CA ASP A 64 -18.27 5.35 9.93
C ASP A 64 -18.25 5.08 11.45
N PRO A 65 -18.19 3.80 11.89
CA PRO A 65 -18.23 3.46 13.32
C PRO A 65 -17.12 4.09 14.15
N PHE A 66 -15.95 4.37 13.54
CA PHE A 66 -14.80 4.94 14.23
C PHE A 66 -15.05 6.42 14.54
N PHE A 67 -15.55 7.18 13.58
CA PHE A 67 -15.91 8.59 13.76
C PHE A 67 -17.10 8.74 14.70
N GLU A 68 -18.10 7.87 14.61
CA GLU A 68 -19.23 7.85 15.54
C GLU A 68 -18.77 7.61 16.97
N CYS A 69 -17.90 6.60 17.19
CA CYS A 69 -17.31 6.35 18.49
C CYS A 69 -16.42 7.51 18.96
N ALA A 70 -15.67 8.16 18.06
CA ALA A 70 -14.83 9.32 18.41
C ALA A 70 -15.66 10.56 18.79
N ALA A 71 -16.86 10.73 18.21
CA ALA A 71 -17.74 11.87 18.45
C ALA A 71 -18.71 11.68 19.63
N MET A 72 -19.01 10.44 20.02
CA MET A 72 -19.96 10.12 21.09
C MET A 72 -19.42 10.53 22.48
N PRO A 73 -20.24 11.09 23.38
CA PRO A 73 -19.81 11.35 24.75
C PRO A 73 -19.29 10.05 25.39
N ALA A 74 -18.12 10.10 26.03
CA ALA A 74 -17.49 8.89 26.61
C ALA A 74 -18.43 8.15 27.59
N GLU A 75 -19.22 8.90 28.37
CA GLU A 75 -20.23 8.37 29.29
C GLU A 75 -21.43 7.67 28.61
N ALA A 76 -21.62 7.89 27.31
CA ALA A 76 -22.71 7.30 26.53
C ALA A 76 -22.26 6.06 25.72
N LEU A 77 -20.95 5.75 25.70
CA LEU A 77 -20.42 4.57 25.02
C LEU A 77 -20.95 3.29 25.70
N THR A 78 -21.61 2.44 24.92
CA THR A 78 -21.95 1.07 25.32
C THR A 78 -20.69 0.23 25.54
N GLU A 79 -20.82 -0.89 26.26
CA GLU A 79 -19.69 -1.81 26.48
C GLU A 79 -19.05 -2.27 25.14
N ALA A 80 -19.88 -2.61 24.14
CA ALA A 80 -19.40 -2.99 22.82
C ALA A 80 -18.61 -1.86 22.12
N GLN A 81 -19.06 -0.61 22.25
CA GLN A 81 -18.34 0.55 21.69
C GLN A 81 -17.06 0.88 22.46
N GLN A 82 -17.03 0.66 23.79
CA GLN A 82 -15.80 0.78 24.56
C GLN A 82 -14.77 -0.26 24.11
N THR A 83 -15.18 -1.52 23.93
CA THR A 83 -14.31 -2.56 23.37
C THR A 83 -13.84 -2.20 21.96
N PHE A 84 -14.72 -1.65 21.13
CA PHE A 84 -14.37 -1.17 19.79
C PHE A 84 -13.28 -0.08 19.87
N VAL A 85 -13.49 0.95 20.69
CA VAL A 85 -12.52 2.04 20.91
C VAL A 85 -11.17 1.47 21.36
N LEU A 86 -11.15 0.60 22.37
CA LEU A 86 -9.91 0.02 22.89
C LEU A 86 -9.20 -0.89 21.88
N ARG A 87 -9.94 -1.52 20.97
CA ARG A 87 -9.37 -2.35 19.90
C ARG A 87 -8.75 -1.51 18.80
N TYR A 88 -9.43 -0.46 18.35
CA TYR A 88 -9.08 0.22 17.10
C TYR A 88 -8.40 1.59 17.29
N PHE A 89 -8.57 2.28 18.42
CA PHE A 89 -8.04 3.63 18.60
C PHE A 89 -6.55 3.65 18.93
N PHE A 90 -5.88 2.50 18.89
CA PHE A 90 -4.42 2.36 18.96
C PHE A 90 -3.81 1.87 17.64
N GLN A 91 -4.59 1.74 16.56
CA GLN A 91 -4.07 1.39 15.23
C GLN A 91 -3.37 2.58 14.59
N ALA A 92 -2.16 2.87 15.06
CA ALA A 92 -1.25 3.86 14.50
C ALA A 92 0.19 3.47 14.88
N ASN A 93 1.19 3.99 14.16
CA ASN A 93 2.59 3.71 14.47
C ASN A 93 2.93 4.11 15.92
N VAL A 94 3.35 3.12 16.71
CA VAL A 94 3.61 3.31 18.15
C VAL A 94 4.73 4.34 18.37
N ASP A 95 5.79 4.27 17.58
CA ASP A 95 6.99 5.08 17.77
C ASP A 95 6.86 6.50 17.25
N LYS A 96 6.27 6.66 16.08
CA LYS A 96 6.20 7.94 15.36
C LYS A 96 4.94 8.73 15.68
N ILE A 97 3.82 8.05 15.97
CA ILE A 97 2.52 8.67 16.18
C ILE A 97 2.11 8.62 17.66
N ILE A 98 2.04 7.43 18.28
CA ILE A 98 1.52 7.31 19.66
C ILE A 98 2.48 7.95 20.66
N ARG A 99 3.77 7.58 20.61
CA ARG A 99 4.79 8.05 21.57
C ARG A 99 5.06 9.55 21.55
N ARG A 100 4.56 10.28 20.54
CA ARG A 100 4.58 11.74 20.48
C ARG A 100 3.80 12.39 21.63
N TYR A 101 2.75 11.74 22.12
CA TYR A 101 1.85 12.29 23.13
C TYR A 101 1.97 11.50 24.44
N PRO A 102 2.53 12.08 25.52
CA PRO A 102 2.79 11.34 26.77
C PRO A 102 1.55 10.62 27.33
N ARG A 103 0.39 11.26 27.27
CA ARG A 103 -0.87 10.66 27.73
C ARG A 103 -1.34 9.53 26.83
N TYR A 104 -1.09 9.61 25.52
CA TYR A 104 -1.49 8.55 24.59
C TYR A 104 -0.63 7.30 24.81
N THR A 105 0.68 7.48 25.05
CA THR A 105 1.59 6.41 25.48
C THR A 105 1.11 5.72 26.75
N GLU A 106 0.75 6.49 27.79
CA GLU A 106 0.24 5.95 29.06
C GLU A 106 -1.00 5.07 28.84
N LEU A 107 -1.92 5.51 27.97
CA LEU A 107 -3.13 4.76 27.64
C LEU A 107 -2.80 3.50 26.83
N TYR A 108 -1.89 3.60 25.87
CA TYR A 108 -1.46 2.45 25.05
C TYR A 108 -0.81 1.35 25.90
N GLU A 109 0.08 1.71 26.82
CA GLU A 109 0.72 0.76 27.76
C GLU A 109 -0.31 0.05 28.66
N ARG A 110 -1.47 0.69 28.88
CA ARG A 110 -2.56 0.19 29.69
C ARG A 110 -3.70 -0.41 28.89
N GLN A 111 -3.60 -0.57 27.56
CA GLN A 111 -4.71 -0.96 26.66
C GLN A 111 -5.47 -2.24 27.05
N ARG A 112 -4.87 -3.13 27.86
CA ARG A 112 -5.51 -4.35 28.40
C ARG A 112 -6.25 -4.14 29.73
N SER A 113 -6.30 -2.92 30.24
CA SER A 113 -6.92 -2.54 31.52
C SER A 113 -8.31 -1.97 31.30
N HIS A 114 -9.09 -1.85 32.38
CA HIS A 114 -10.35 -1.10 32.35
C HIS A 114 -10.07 0.41 32.35
N PHE A 115 -10.73 1.14 31.45
CA PHE A 115 -10.58 2.58 31.32
C PHE A 115 -11.77 3.29 32.01
N SER A 116 -11.46 4.34 32.77
CA SER A 116 -12.46 5.29 33.24
C SER A 116 -13.04 6.12 32.09
N ILE A 117 -14.18 6.76 32.33
CA ILE A 117 -14.81 7.67 31.35
C ILE A 117 -13.84 8.79 30.91
N GLN A 118 -13.01 9.30 31.82
CA GLN A 118 -12.01 10.32 31.47
C GLN A 118 -10.90 9.77 30.58
N GLU A 119 -10.41 8.55 30.85
CA GLU A 119 -9.40 7.88 30.02
C GLU A 119 -9.93 7.56 28.62
N LEU A 120 -11.19 7.12 28.52
CA LEU A 120 -11.86 6.92 27.24
C LEU A 120 -11.95 8.23 26.45
N ARG A 121 -12.33 9.34 27.10
CA ARG A 121 -12.41 10.64 26.44
C ARG A 121 -11.04 11.15 25.98
N ASP A 122 -10.01 10.95 26.80
CA ASP A 122 -8.65 11.28 26.41
C ASP A 122 -8.21 10.47 25.19
N LEU A 123 -8.50 9.15 25.18
CA LEU A 123 -8.22 8.28 24.04
C LEU A 123 -8.99 8.71 22.78
N GLN A 124 -10.28 9.06 22.90
CA GLN A 124 -11.11 9.52 21.79
C GLN A 124 -10.58 10.78 21.10
N ILE A 125 -9.85 11.65 21.80
CA ILE A 125 -9.28 12.87 21.23
C ILE A 125 -7.86 12.62 20.73
N LEU A 126 -7.03 11.93 21.54
CA LEU A 126 -5.64 11.65 21.20
C LEU A 126 -5.52 10.77 19.96
N SER A 127 -6.42 9.78 19.81
CA SER A 127 -6.44 8.92 18.63
C SER A 127 -6.84 9.65 17.35
N GLN A 128 -7.38 10.87 17.44
CA GLN A 128 -7.79 11.66 16.27
C GLN A 128 -6.78 12.75 15.96
N ILE A 129 -6.33 13.49 16.98
CA ILE A 129 -5.36 14.58 16.81
C ILE A 129 -4.03 14.08 16.24
N ALA A 130 -3.67 12.82 16.55
CA ALA A 130 -2.45 12.21 16.08
C ALA A 130 -2.41 11.96 14.56
N TRP A 131 -3.56 12.05 13.88
CA TRP A 131 -3.69 11.92 12.42
C TRP A 131 -3.75 13.26 11.68
N PHE A 132 -3.61 14.40 12.35
CA PHE A 132 -3.56 15.68 11.65
C PHE A 132 -2.16 15.91 11.05
N ASP A 133 -2.15 16.52 9.86
CA ASP A 133 -0.94 17.01 9.23
C ASP A 133 -0.11 17.93 10.16
N GLU A 134 1.20 17.79 10.12
CA GLU A 134 2.12 18.52 11.01
C GLU A 134 2.04 20.03 10.84
N ASP A 135 1.85 20.53 9.63
CA ASP A 135 1.78 21.97 9.38
C ASP A 135 0.43 22.52 9.84
N VAL A 136 -0.64 21.72 9.75
CA VAL A 136 -1.94 22.06 10.36
C VAL A 136 -1.81 22.14 11.88
N LEU A 137 -1.19 21.14 12.52
CA LEU A 137 -0.93 21.15 13.96
C LEU A 137 -0.05 22.31 14.41
N ALA A 138 0.90 22.74 13.57
CA ALA A 138 1.80 23.86 13.87
C ALA A 138 1.16 25.25 13.68
N LYS A 139 0.14 25.37 12.83
CA LYS A 139 -0.47 26.66 12.44
C LYS A 139 -1.82 26.94 13.12
N ASP A 140 -2.61 25.91 13.45
CA ASP A 140 -3.93 26.10 14.06
C ASP A 140 -3.85 26.28 15.58
N GLU A 141 -4.20 27.46 16.08
CA GLU A 141 -4.09 27.79 17.51
C GLU A 141 -5.04 26.98 18.41
N GLU A 142 -6.19 26.54 17.92
CA GLU A 142 -7.11 25.71 18.71
C GLU A 142 -6.56 24.27 18.86
N LEU A 143 -5.99 23.71 17.79
CA LEU A 143 -5.30 22.41 17.86
C LEU A 143 -4.05 22.46 18.74
N LYS A 144 -3.27 23.55 18.66
CA LYS A 144 -2.11 23.77 19.55
C LYS A 144 -2.52 23.81 21.02
N GLU A 145 -3.65 24.44 21.34
CA GLU A 145 -4.16 24.47 22.70
C GLU A 145 -4.57 23.07 23.18
N LEU A 146 -5.20 22.25 22.33
CA LEU A 146 -5.50 20.85 22.65
C LEU A 146 -4.24 20.03 22.92
N ILE A 147 -3.21 20.16 22.07
CA ILE A 147 -1.93 19.48 22.27
C ILE A 147 -1.28 19.91 23.59
N ARG A 148 -1.28 21.22 23.89
CA ARG A 148 -0.73 21.77 25.13
C ARG A 148 -1.47 21.27 26.36
N LYS A 149 -2.79 21.12 26.26
CA LYS A 149 -3.62 20.55 27.33
C LYS A 149 -3.23 19.10 27.62
N GLY A 150 -3.04 18.29 26.58
CA GLY A 150 -2.41 16.96 26.63
C GLY A 150 -3.19 15.85 27.34
N ARG A 151 -4.08 16.16 28.28
CA ARG A 151 -4.88 15.23 29.09
C ARG A 151 -6.12 15.90 29.68
N ASP A 152 -6.97 15.12 30.33
CA ASP A 152 -8.15 15.60 31.05
C ASP A 152 -9.08 16.42 30.13
N TYR A 153 -9.27 15.91 28.92
CA TYR A 153 -10.07 16.57 27.91
C TYR A 153 -11.54 16.61 28.32
N SER A 154 -12.23 17.66 27.87
CA SER A 154 -13.62 17.94 28.14
C SER A 154 -14.51 17.54 26.96
N ARG A 155 -15.82 17.54 27.15
CA ARG A 155 -16.79 17.36 26.06
C ARG A 155 -16.64 18.45 24.98
N ALA A 156 -16.34 19.69 25.38
CA ALA A 156 -16.13 20.79 24.43
C ALA A 156 -14.88 20.58 23.57
N ASP A 157 -13.83 19.98 24.12
CA ASP A 157 -12.60 19.63 23.38
C ASP A 157 -12.88 18.54 22.32
N GLN A 158 -13.73 17.57 22.67
CA GLN A 158 -14.19 16.53 21.74
C GLN A 158 -14.99 17.15 20.59
N GLU A 159 -15.92 18.04 20.88
CA GLU A 159 -16.71 18.74 19.85
C GLU A 159 -15.84 19.62 18.96
N LEU A 160 -14.83 20.29 19.53
CA LEU A 160 -13.81 21.03 18.77
C LEU A 160 -13.03 20.10 17.84
N MET A 161 -12.56 18.94 18.32
CA MET A 161 -11.84 17.95 17.52
C MET A 161 -12.65 17.50 16.29
N ILE A 162 -13.95 17.23 16.48
CA ILE A 162 -14.84 16.84 15.38
C ILE A 162 -15.02 17.98 14.36
N ARG A 163 -15.14 19.24 14.81
CA ARG A 163 -15.20 20.40 13.90
C ARG A 163 -13.91 20.54 13.10
N LYS A 164 -12.75 20.44 13.75
CA LYS A 164 -11.44 20.55 13.09
C LYS A 164 -11.20 19.47 12.05
N GLN A 165 -11.68 18.25 12.30
CA GLN A 165 -11.61 17.21 11.28
C GLN A 165 -12.41 17.59 10.03
N ARG A 166 -13.64 18.06 10.20
CA ARG A 166 -14.49 18.50 9.07
C ARG A 166 -13.88 19.67 8.31
N GLU A 167 -13.31 20.65 9.01
CA GLU A 167 -12.60 21.79 8.41
C GLU A 167 -11.40 21.32 7.55
N SER A 168 -10.57 20.41 8.08
CA SER A 168 -9.42 19.85 7.35
C SER A 168 -9.84 19.02 6.13
N LEU A 169 -10.87 18.17 6.27
CA LEU A 169 -11.38 17.34 5.17
C LEU A 169 -11.96 18.21 4.04
N ALA A 170 -12.71 19.26 4.40
CA ALA A 170 -13.26 20.21 3.43
C ALA A 170 -12.19 21.02 2.68
N ALA A 171 -10.98 21.11 3.22
CA ALA A 171 -9.87 21.82 2.57
C ALA A 171 -9.13 20.99 1.52
N VAL A 172 -9.26 19.66 1.50
CA VAL A 172 -8.46 18.79 0.62
C VAL A 172 -8.65 19.12 -0.85
N LEU A 173 -9.86 18.98 -1.39
CA LEU A 173 -10.10 19.18 -2.82
C LEU A 173 -9.85 20.63 -3.29
N PRO A 174 -10.23 21.68 -2.52
CA PRO A 174 -9.86 23.05 -2.84
C PRO A 174 -8.35 23.27 -3.00
N VAL A 175 -7.51 22.66 -2.15
CA VAL A 175 -6.04 22.78 -2.25
C VAL A 175 -5.54 22.23 -3.59
N TYR A 176 -6.02 21.06 -4.02
CA TYR A 176 -5.65 20.51 -5.34
C TYR A 176 -6.08 21.42 -6.48
N ARG A 177 -7.32 21.93 -6.42
CA ARG A 177 -7.84 22.86 -7.43
C ARG A 177 -6.99 24.12 -7.56
N ASP A 178 -6.65 24.74 -6.43
CA ASP A 178 -5.92 26.00 -6.42
C ASP A 178 -4.49 25.83 -6.96
N PHE A 179 -3.81 24.73 -6.61
CA PHE A 179 -2.44 24.46 -7.06
C PHE A 179 -2.40 24.01 -8.53
N ALA A 180 -3.41 23.29 -8.99
CA ALA A 180 -3.53 22.91 -10.40
C ALA A 180 -3.83 24.15 -11.26
N ALA A 181 -4.75 25.02 -10.82
CA ALA A 181 -5.11 26.25 -11.53
C ALA A 181 -3.93 27.22 -11.70
N ARG A 182 -2.98 27.25 -10.76
CA ARG A 182 -1.74 28.05 -10.89
C ARG A 182 -0.60 27.33 -11.63
N GLY A 183 -0.81 26.09 -12.08
CA GLY A 183 0.15 25.29 -12.84
C GLY A 183 1.37 24.82 -12.05
N GLN A 184 1.29 24.79 -10.71
CA GLN A 184 2.36 24.24 -9.88
C GLN A 184 2.24 22.73 -9.73
N ILE A 185 1.02 22.21 -9.78
CA ILE A 185 0.79 20.76 -9.87
C ILE A 185 0.05 20.41 -11.14
N GLU A 186 0.28 19.19 -11.60
CA GLU A 186 -0.58 18.50 -12.56
C GLU A 186 -1.38 17.42 -11.84
N ILE A 187 -2.63 17.23 -12.23
CA ILE A 187 -3.49 16.18 -11.70
C ILE A 187 -3.57 15.06 -12.73
N ALA A 188 -3.12 13.87 -12.35
CA ALA A 188 -3.37 12.61 -13.04
C ALA A 188 -4.47 11.83 -12.32
N THR A 189 -5.02 10.81 -12.98
CA THR A 189 -5.99 9.90 -12.35
C THR A 189 -5.77 8.45 -12.74
N THR A 190 -6.63 7.60 -12.20
CA THR A 190 -6.68 6.14 -12.37
C THR A 190 -8.14 5.76 -12.66
N PRO A 191 -8.42 4.60 -13.29
CA PRO A 191 -9.74 3.99 -13.32
C PRO A 191 -10.50 4.14 -11.99
N PHE A 192 -11.82 4.38 -12.09
CA PHE A 192 -12.60 4.93 -10.99
C PHE A 192 -12.44 4.20 -9.65
N TYR A 193 -12.61 2.88 -9.65
CA TYR A 193 -12.47 2.00 -8.50
C TYR A 193 -11.14 1.25 -8.45
N HIS A 194 -10.11 1.77 -9.12
CA HIS A 194 -8.78 1.18 -9.15
C HIS A 194 -8.67 -0.28 -9.65
N PRO A 195 -9.44 -0.75 -10.67
CA PRO A 195 -9.25 -2.10 -11.21
C PRO A 195 -7.93 -2.29 -11.97
N ILE A 196 -7.42 -3.53 -12.02
CA ILE A 196 -6.33 -3.90 -12.93
C ILE A 196 -6.87 -4.00 -14.37
N LEU A 197 -6.78 -2.91 -15.13
CA LEU A 197 -7.39 -2.81 -16.47
C LEU A 197 -7.08 -3.99 -17.40
N PRO A 198 -5.83 -4.49 -17.50
CA PRO A 198 -5.54 -5.66 -18.33
C PRO A 198 -6.39 -6.88 -17.98
N LEU A 199 -6.66 -7.12 -16.70
CA LEU A 199 -7.44 -8.29 -16.24
C LEU A 199 -8.93 -8.14 -16.49
N LEU A 200 -9.46 -6.91 -16.52
CA LEU A 200 -10.85 -6.66 -16.93
C LEU A 200 -11.03 -6.82 -18.45
N CYS A 201 -10.05 -6.38 -19.24
CA CYS A 201 -10.06 -6.58 -20.69
C CYS A 201 -10.07 -8.08 -21.02
N ASP A 202 -9.17 -8.86 -20.41
CA ASP A 202 -9.11 -10.31 -20.53
C ASP A 202 -8.22 -10.91 -19.44
N SER A 203 -8.80 -11.64 -18.47
CA SER A 203 -8.04 -12.23 -17.35
C SER A 203 -6.97 -13.23 -17.80
N ASP A 204 -7.13 -13.86 -18.97
CA ASP A 204 -6.16 -14.82 -19.50
C ASP A 204 -4.83 -14.14 -19.89
N ILE A 205 -4.80 -12.80 -20.01
CA ILE A 205 -3.58 -12.03 -20.26
C ILE A 205 -2.49 -12.27 -19.21
N ALA A 206 -2.88 -12.68 -17.99
CA ALA A 206 -1.94 -13.04 -16.95
C ALA A 206 -0.97 -14.15 -17.36
N ALA A 207 -1.39 -15.10 -18.20
CA ALA A 207 -0.53 -16.16 -18.72
C ALA A 207 0.59 -15.65 -19.65
N VAL A 208 0.42 -14.46 -20.27
CA VAL A 208 1.48 -13.81 -21.06
C VAL A 208 2.59 -13.31 -20.14
N SER A 209 2.20 -12.68 -19.02
CA SER A 209 3.15 -12.18 -18.03
C SER A 209 3.81 -13.32 -17.24
N ARG A 210 3.09 -14.41 -16.97
CA ARG A 210 3.60 -15.58 -16.27
C ARG A 210 3.13 -16.89 -16.93
N PRO A 211 3.95 -17.47 -17.83
CA PRO A 211 3.64 -18.75 -18.45
C PRO A 211 3.47 -19.86 -17.40
N GLY A 212 2.35 -20.59 -17.48
CA GLY A 212 2.06 -21.71 -16.57
C GLY A 212 1.36 -21.34 -15.26
N VAL A 213 0.92 -20.08 -15.08
CA VAL A 213 0.04 -19.69 -13.97
C VAL A 213 -1.30 -20.44 -14.03
N THR A 214 -1.82 -20.85 -12.87
CA THR A 214 -3.18 -21.40 -12.76
C THR A 214 -4.19 -20.27 -12.82
N LEU A 215 -5.08 -20.27 -13.79
CA LEU A 215 -6.08 -19.21 -13.97
C LEU A 215 -7.48 -19.66 -13.54
N PRO A 216 -8.33 -18.72 -13.09
CA PRO A 216 -9.76 -18.97 -12.90
C PRO A 216 -10.45 -19.08 -14.27
N SER A 217 -11.76 -19.29 -14.25
CA SER A 217 -12.60 -19.12 -15.44
C SER A 217 -12.40 -17.72 -16.03
N ARG A 218 -12.21 -17.66 -17.35
CA ARG A 218 -11.91 -16.43 -18.07
C ARG A 218 -12.96 -15.35 -17.80
N PHE A 219 -12.50 -14.22 -17.27
CA PHE A 219 -13.25 -12.98 -17.10
C PHE A 219 -12.88 -12.02 -18.24
N GLN A 220 -13.87 -11.55 -19.02
CA GLN A 220 -13.63 -10.74 -20.21
C GLN A 220 -14.71 -9.67 -20.37
N TYR A 221 -14.52 -8.52 -19.71
CA TYR A 221 -15.47 -7.41 -19.67
C TYR A 221 -14.79 -6.06 -19.98
N PRO A 222 -14.20 -5.88 -21.17
CA PRO A 222 -13.51 -4.63 -21.55
C PRO A 222 -14.41 -3.38 -21.51
N GLN A 223 -15.73 -3.55 -21.60
CA GLN A 223 -16.70 -2.46 -21.43
C GLN A 223 -16.70 -1.86 -20.02
N ASP A 224 -16.36 -2.64 -18.99
CA ASP A 224 -16.28 -2.16 -17.61
C ASP A 224 -14.99 -1.35 -17.44
N ALA A 225 -13.87 -1.84 -18.00
CA ALA A 225 -12.62 -1.08 -18.09
C ALA A 225 -12.82 0.29 -18.77
N LEU A 226 -13.56 0.32 -19.89
CA LEU A 226 -13.89 1.56 -20.59
C LEU A 226 -14.72 2.50 -19.71
N THR A 227 -15.77 1.96 -19.08
CA THR A 227 -16.66 2.70 -18.18
C THR A 227 -15.87 3.30 -17.00
N GLN A 228 -14.96 2.55 -16.39
CA GLN A 228 -14.12 3.00 -15.28
C GLN A 228 -13.20 4.17 -15.70
N LEU A 229 -12.65 4.13 -16.92
CA LEU A 229 -11.81 5.19 -17.49
C LEU A 229 -12.61 6.46 -17.80
N GLU A 230 -13.77 6.32 -18.45
CA GLU A 230 -14.64 7.45 -18.81
C GLU A 230 -15.20 8.14 -17.56
N ARG A 231 -15.71 7.36 -16.60
CA ARG A 231 -16.22 7.88 -15.32
C ARG A 231 -15.12 8.60 -14.53
N ALA A 232 -13.90 8.04 -14.50
CA ALA A 232 -12.78 8.67 -13.81
C ALA A 232 -12.53 10.08 -14.33
N ARG A 233 -12.39 10.24 -15.65
CA ARG A 233 -12.14 11.57 -16.26
C ARG A 233 -13.27 12.55 -16.01
N SER A 234 -14.52 12.12 -16.22
CA SER A 234 -15.69 12.97 -16.01
C SER A 234 -15.79 13.42 -14.55
N TYR A 235 -15.66 12.49 -13.62
CA TYR A 235 -15.78 12.78 -12.20
C TYR A 235 -14.69 13.72 -11.71
N MET A 236 -13.45 13.53 -12.16
CA MET A 236 -12.33 14.40 -11.79
C MET A 236 -12.48 15.80 -12.38
N GLN A 237 -13.00 15.92 -13.62
CA GLN A 237 -13.35 17.21 -14.21
C GLN A 237 -14.42 17.95 -13.40
N ASP A 238 -15.44 17.25 -12.91
CA ASP A 238 -16.50 17.85 -12.10
C ASP A 238 -15.99 18.28 -10.71
N MET A 239 -15.18 17.44 -10.06
CA MET A 239 -14.71 17.69 -8.69
C MET A 239 -13.55 18.69 -8.62
N LEU A 240 -12.62 18.64 -9.59
CA LEU A 240 -11.35 19.38 -9.55
C LEU A 240 -11.22 20.41 -10.68
N GLY A 241 -12.17 20.47 -11.60
CA GLY A 241 -12.15 21.44 -12.70
C GLY A 241 -11.18 21.10 -13.83
N VAL A 242 -10.53 19.94 -13.80
CA VAL A 242 -9.59 19.47 -14.82
C VAL A 242 -9.91 18.02 -15.18
N ALA A 243 -10.10 17.74 -16.47
CA ALA A 243 -10.16 16.40 -17.03
C ALA A 243 -8.72 15.90 -17.17
N PRO A 244 -8.27 14.94 -16.35
CA PRO A 244 -6.87 14.51 -16.35
C PRO A 244 -6.49 13.89 -17.69
N VAL A 245 -5.39 14.37 -18.28
CA VAL A 245 -4.77 13.77 -19.48
C VAL A 245 -3.77 12.68 -19.12
N GLY A 246 -3.31 12.66 -17.87
CA GLY A 246 -2.42 11.67 -17.30
C GLY A 246 -3.13 10.50 -16.65
N LEU A 247 -2.69 9.29 -16.98
CA LEU A 247 -3.15 8.05 -16.40
C LEU A 247 -2.04 7.40 -15.58
N TRP A 248 -2.26 7.20 -14.28
CA TRP A 248 -1.61 6.11 -13.56
C TRP A 248 -2.54 4.91 -13.67
N PRO A 249 -2.24 3.90 -14.51
CA PRO A 249 -2.99 2.66 -14.49
C PRO A 249 -2.85 2.05 -13.09
N SER A 250 -3.92 1.45 -12.56
CA SER A 250 -3.90 0.85 -11.23
C SER A 250 -2.69 -0.08 -11.11
N GLU A 251 -1.84 0.15 -10.11
CA GLU A 251 -0.62 -0.65 -9.88
C GLU A 251 0.38 -0.58 -11.06
N GLY A 252 0.40 0.51 -11.82
CA GLY A 252 1.20 0.65 -13.03
C GLY A 252 0.89 -0.41 -14.11
N SER A 253 -0.31 -1.03 -14.04
CA SER A 253 -0.69 -2.17 -14.86
C SER A 253 -1.02 -1.80 -16.30
N VAL A 254 -0.25 -2.32 -17.24
CA VAL A 254 -0.38 -2.02 -18.66
C VAL A 254 -0.56 -3.29 -19.49
N SER A 255 -1.20 -3.12 -20.65
CA SER A 255 -1.25 -4.05 -21.79
C SER A 255 -1.58 -3.23 -23.03
N ASP A 256 -1.29 -3.74 -24.22
CA ASP A 256 -1.62 -3.02 -25.46
C ASP A 256 -3.11 -2.64 -25.54
N GLU A 257 -4.01 -3.56 -25.16
CA GLU A 257 -5.46 -3.31 -25.19
C GLU A 257 -5.88 -2.23 -24.17
N ALA A 258 -5.33 -2.27 -22.95
CA ALA A 258 -5.61 -1.26 -21.94
C ALA A 258 -5.09 0.13 -22.37
N LEU A 259 -3.91 0.20 -22.99
CA LEU A 259 -3.36 1.46 -23.52
C LEU A 259 -4.20 1.99 -24.69
N ALA A 260 -4.62 1.12 -25.61
CA ALA A 260 -5.49 1.49 -26.73
C ALA A 260 -6.82 2.09 -26.23
N MET A 261 -7.41 1.47 -25.20
CA MET A 261 -8.65 1.91 -24.59
C MET A 261 -8.47 3.27 -23.89
N ALA A 262 -7.43 3.42 -23.08
CA ALA A 262 -7.10 4.68 -22.42
C ALA A 262 -6.87 5.83 -23.42
N ALA A 263 -6.10 5.59 -24.50
CA ALA A 263 -5.93 6.54 -25.59
C ALA A 263 -7.29 6.91 -26.23
N GLY A 264 -8.19 5.93 -26.36
CA GLY A 264 -9.56 6.11 -26.80
C GLY A 264 -10.39 7.07 -25.95
N CYS A 265 -10.18 7.05 -24.64
CA CYS A 265 -10.84 7.97 -23.68
C CYS A 265 -10.20 9.36 -23.64
N GLY A 266 -9.15 9.61 -24.42
CA GLY A 266 -8.44 10.88 -24.50
C GLY A 266 -7.33 11.05 -23.46
N PHE A 267 -6.83 9.96 -22.84
CA PHE A 267 -5.58 10.02 -22.08
C PHE A 267 -4.41 10.17 -23.06
N GLU A 268 -3.44 10.99 -22.70
CA GLU A 268 -2.31 11.35 -23.56
C GLU A 268 -0.99 10.74 -23.09
N TRP A 269 -0.89 10.48 -21.78
CA TRP A 269 0.25 9.79 -21.22
C TRP A 269 -0.14 8.80 -20.11
N ALA A 270 0.68 7.75 -19.97
CA ALA A 270 0.61 6.81 -18.86
C ALA A 270 2.00 6.48 -18.31
N ALA A 271 2.06 5.93 -17.10
CA ALA A 271 3.31 5.47 -16.51
C ALA A 271 3.23 4.03 -15.99
N SER A 272 4.37 3.33 -16.03
CA SER A 272 4.54 1.97 -15.50
C SER A 272 5.96 1.81 -14.92
N ASP A 273 6.43 0.59 -14.67
CA ASP A 273 7.73 0.31 -14.04
C ASP A 273 8.81 -0.10 -15.03
N ASN A 274 10.08 0.19 -14.72
CA ASN A 274 11.19 -0.21 -15.56
C ASN A 274 11.36 -1.74 -15.68
N GLY A 275 10.78 -2.54 -14.80
CA GLY A 275 10.63 -3.99 -14.96
C GLY A 275 9.76 -4.35 -16.16
N VAL A 276 8.63 -3.65 -16.35
CA VAL A 276 7.76 -3.82 -17.54
C VAL A 276 8.49 -3.39 -18.80
N LEU A 277 9.23 -2.26 -18.73
CA LEU A 277 10.07 -1.82 -19.85
C LEU A 277 11.15 -2.86 -20.19
N SER A 278 11.80 -3.43 -19.18
CA SER A 278 12.85 -4.44 -19.37
C SER A 278 12.32 -5.66 -20.13
N ARG A 279 11.12 -6.12 -19.77
CA ARG A 279 10.47 -7.23 -20.48
C ARG A 279 10.05 -6.83 -21.90
N THR A 280 9.53 -5.62 -22.06
CA THR A 280 9.12 -5.08 -23.36
C THR A 280 10.29 -4.93 -24.34
N LEU A 281 11.47 -4.55 -23.85
CA LEU A 281 12.68 -4.41 -24.66
C LEU A 281 13.48 -5.71 -24.80
N GLU A 282 13.04 -6.79 -24.14
CA GLU A 282 13.76 -8.08 -24.04
C GLU A 282 15.21 -7.94 -23.52
N ARG A 283 15.47 -6.91 -22.71
CA ARG A 283 16.77 -6.64 -22.08
C ARG A 283 16.57 -5.75 -20.86
N ALA A 284 17.51 -5.79 -19.92
CA ALA A 284 17.47 -4.92 -18.76
C ALA A 284 17.37 -3.44 -19.20
N ALA A 285 16.35 -2.73 -18.73
CA ALA A 285 16.21 -1.30 -18.91
C ALA A 285 17.05 -0.60 -17.84
N GLY A 286 18.27 -0.18 -18.22
CA GLY A 286 19.14 0.58 -17.34
C GLY A 286 18.71 2.05 -17.27
N ILE A 287 19.61 2.90 -16.78
CA ILE A 287 19.42 4.36 -16.71
C ILE A 287 19.10 4.94 -18.11
N ASP A 288 19.86 4.54 -19.13
CA ASP A 288 19.72 5.06 -20.50
C ASP A 288 18.40 4.68 -21.18
N GLU A 289 17.75 3.60 -20.75
CA GLU A 289 16.41 3.21 -21.20
C GLU A 289 15.32 3.84 -20.33
N THR A 290 15.46 3.75 -19.01
CA THR A 290 14.45 4.19 -18.04
C THR A 290 14.22 5.70 -18.12
N TYR A 291 15.28 6.49 -18.36
CA TYR A 291 15.20 7.96 -18.39
C TYR A 291 14.83 8.51 -19.78
N GLN A 292 14.29 7.66 -20.65
CA GLN A 292 13.76 8.04 -21.96
C GLN A 292 12.25 8.14 -21.91
N GLN A 293 11.71 9.00 -22.77
CA GLN A 293 10.29 9.01 -23.05
C GLN A 293 10.01 8.05 -24.19
N TYR A 294 8.90 7.33 -24.08
CA TYR A 294 8.45 6.45 -25.14
C TYR A 294 7.11 6.92 -25.71
N VAL A 295 6.85 6.61 -26.97
CA VAL A 295 5.54 6.70 -27.58
C VAL A 295 5.12 5.29 -28.00
N TRP A 296 4.15 4.74 -27.29
CA TRP A 296 3.50 3.50 -27.69
C TRP A 296 2.52 3.80 -28.82
N GLN A 297 2.55 3.00 -29.89
CA GLN A 297 1.68 3.18 -31.05
C GLN A 297 1.20 1.85 -31.62
N GLN A 298 -0.13 1.70 -31.72
CA GLN A 298 -0.78 0.61 -32.45
C GLN A 298 -1.94 1.14 -33.29
N GLY A 299 -1.86 0.92 -34.61
CA GLY A 299 -2.84 1.47 -35.54
C GLY A 299 -2.83 3.00 -35.52
N GLU A 300 -4.01 3.60 -35.30
CA GLU A 300 -4.18 5.05 -35.17
C GLU A 300 -4.11 5.55 -33.71
N ARG A 301 -3.88 4.66 -32.74
CA ARG A 301 -3.78 5.01 -31.32
C ARG A 301 -2.34 5.20 -30.92
N GLU A 302 -2.09 6.22 -30.12
CA GLU A 302 -0.79 6.47 -29.49
C GLU A 302 -0.96 6.88 -28.02
N MET A 303 0.08 6.64 -27.24
CA MET A 303 0.17 7.00 -25.82
C MET A 303 1.63 7.29 -25.48
N ARG A 304 1.90 8.41 -24.82
CA ARG A 304 3.23 8.66 -24.26
C ARG A 304 3.41 7.81 -23.00
N LEU A 305 4.54 7.11 -22.90
CA LEU A 305 4.86 6.24 -21.78
C LEU A 305 6.11 6.72 -21.05
N LEU A 306 6.01 6.71 -19.73
CA LEU A 306 7.12 6.90 -18.80
C LEU A 306 7.28 5.65 -17.95
N PHE A 307 8.52 5.33 -17.61
CA PHE A 307 8.82 4.17 -16.77
C PHE A 307 9.55 4.63 -15.51
N ARG A 308 9.00 4.25 -14.36
CA ARG A 308 9.52 4.53 -13.02
C ARG A 308 10.96 4.05 -12.89
N ASP A 309 11.83 4.89 -12.33
CA ASP A 309 13.06 4.40 -11.71
C ASP A 309 12.70 3.70 -10.41
N HIS A 310 12.55 2.38 -10.49
CA HIS A 310 12.14 1.52 -9.39
C HIS A 310 13.04 1.73 -8.17
N TYR A 311 14.36 1.70 -8.37
CA TYR A 311 15.34 1.76 -7.29
C TYR A 311 15.28 3.11 -6.57
N LEU A 312 15.34 4.23 -7.30
CA LEU A 312 15.30 5.56 -6.68
C LEU A 312 13.97 5.81 -5.98
N SER A 313 12.87 5.36 -6.58
CA SER A 313 11.53 5.52 -6.00
C SER A 313 11.37 4.70 -4.71
N ASP A 314 11.90 3.48 -4.67
CA ASP A 314 11.88 2.61 -3.49
C ASP A 314 12.72 3.13 -2.33
N LEU A 315 13.82 3.85 -2.61
CA LEU A 315 14.60 4.48 -1.54
C LEU A 315 13.74 5.44 -0.71
N ILE A 316 12.87 6.22 -1.37
CA ILE A 316 11.91 7.10 -0.68
C ILE A 316 10.81 6.26 -0.01
N GLY A 317 10.27 5.27 -0.72
CA GLY A 317 9.17 4.45 -0.23
C GLY A 317 9.51 3.64 1.03
N PHE A 318 10.72 3.09 1.10
CA PHE A 318 11.02 1.99 2.03
C PHE A 318 12.29 2.17 2.87
N GLU A 319 13.27 2.95 2.42
CA GLU A 319 14.60 2.97 3.07
C GLU A 319 14.88 4.26 3.84
N TYR A 320 14.58 5.43 3.26
CA TYR A 320 14.97 6.73 3.83
C TYR A 320 14.24 7.13 5.11
N SER A 321 13.16 6.42 5.48
CA SER A 321 12.50 6.60 6.79
C SER A 321 13.42 6.32 7.98
N ARG A 322 14.50 5.57 7.75
CA ARG A 322 15.52 5.20 8.75
C ARG A 322 16.72 6.14 8.77
N MET A 323 16.76 7.13 7.89
CA MET A 323 17.87 8.08 7.75
C MET A 323 17.48 9.48 8.27
N GLY A 324 18.49 10.29 8.61
CA GLY A 324 18.28 11.71 8.86
C GLY A 324 17.81 12.41 7.59
N ALA A 325 16.84 13.31 7.70
CA ALA A 325 16.19 13.97 6.57
C ALA A 325 17.18 14.65 5.60
N GLU A 326 18.17 15.35 6.13
CA GLU A 326 19.20 16.04 5.35
C GLU A 326 20.12 15.06 4.60
N ASP A 327 20.51 13.96 5.27
CA ASP A 327 21.38 12.93 4.69
C ASP A 327 20.65 12.13 3.61
N ALA A 328 19.38 11.79 3.84
CA ALA A 328 18.53 11.12 2.86
C ALA A 328 18.34 11.97 1.60
N ALA A 329 18.05 13.27 1.76
CA ALA A 329 17.90 14.19 0.64
C ALA A 329 19.21 14.35 -0.15
N GLU A 330 20.35 14.48 0.53
CA GLU A 330 21.66 14.55 -0.14
C GLU A 330 22.00 13.26 -0.87
N HIS A 331 21.81 12.10 -0.23
CA HIS A 331 22.06 10.80 -0.85
C HIS A 331 21.21 10.60 -2.11
N PHE A 332 19.93 10.96 -2.05
CA PHE A 332 19.02 10.85 -3.19
C PHE A 332 19.48 11.70 -4.37
N LEU A 333 19.80 12.98 -4.14
CA LEU A 333 20.23 13.89 -5.20
C LEU A 333 21.63 13.56 -5.71
N ALA A 334 22.54 13.08 -4.86
CA ALA A 334 23.83 12.56 -5.30
C ALA A 334 23.64 11.40 -6.28
N ARG A 335 22.72 10.47 -5.99
CA ARG A 335 22.45 9.33 -6.87
C ARG A 335 21.83 9.76 -8.21
N ILE A 336 20.93 10.74 -8.20
CA ILE A 336 20.42 11.34 -9.44
C ILE A 336 21.57 11.94 -10.26
N ARG A 337 22.44 12.75 -9.65
CA ARG A 337 23.58 13.38 -10.36
C ARG A 337 24.56 12.36 -10.92
N GLU A 338 24.80 11.26 -10.21
CA GLU A 338 25.62 10.14 -10.70
C GLU A 338 25.01 9.53 -11.98
N ASN A 339 23.70 9.26 -11.94
CA ASN A 339 22.97 8.67 -13.06
C ASN A 339 22.85 9.62 -14.26
N THR A 340 22.80 10.94 -14.04
CA THR A 340 22.54 11.93 -15.10
C THR A 340 23.77 12.73 -15.57
N SER A 341 24.98 12.39 -15.09
CA SER A 341 26.22 13.16 -15.30
C SER A 341 26.60 13.50 -16.75
N ARG A 342 25.94 12.92 -17.76
CA ARG A 342 26.30 13.03 -19.18
C ARG A 342 25.24 13.72 -20.06
N HIS A 343 24.00 13.84 -19.60
CA HIS A 343 22.87 14.24 -20.44
C HIS A 343 21.81 14.99 -19.64
N ASP A 344 21.13 15.94 -20.29
CA ASP A 344 19.86 16.47 -19.81
C ASP A 344 18.78 15.40 -20.05
N VAL A 345 18.21 14.88 -18.97
CA VAL A 345 17.29 13.71 -19.00
C VAL A 345 16.19 13.87 -17.96
N LEU A 346 15.07 13.23 -18.24
CA LEU A 346 13.95 13.10 -17.30
C LEU A 346 14.18 11.88 -16.40
N VAL A 347 14.12 12.08 -15.07
CA VAL A 347 14.20 11.00 -14.08
C VAL A 347 12.81 10.75 -13.48
N PRO A 348 12.10 9.67 -13.87
CA PRO A 348 10.74 9.42 -13.37
C PRO A 348 10.78 8.81 -11.97
N ILE A 349 10.42 9.63 -10.97
CA ILE A 349 10.27 9.20 -9.56
C ILE A 349 8.79 9.09 -9.27
N ILE A 350 8.30 7.86 -9.12
CA ILE A 350 6.86 7.56 -8.99
C ILE A 350 6.69 6.59 -7.83
N LEU A 351 5.82 6.91 -6.88
CA LEU A 351 5.61 6.12 -5.68
C LEU A 351 4.23 6.39 -5.09
N ASP A 352 3.81 5.55 -4.15
CA ASP A 352 2.58 5.77 -3.39
C ASP A 352 2.58 7.09 -2.62
N GLY A 353 1.39 7.67 -2.52
CA GLY A 353 1.21 9.02 -1.99
C GLY A 353 1.16 9.13 -0.48
N GLU A 354 0.87 8.04 0.24
CA GLU A 354 0.56 8.09 1.68
C GLU A 354 1.33 7.05 2.51
N ASN A 355 1.72 5.91 1.92
CA ASN A 355 2.21 4.74 2.66
C ASN A 355 3.54 4.98 3.40
N ALA A 356 4.46 5.75 2.78
CA ALA A 356 5.79 5.93 3.34
C ALA A 356 5.80 6.84 4.59
N TRP A 357 4.94 7.85 4.63
CA TRP A 357 5.14 9.02 5.48
C TRP A 357 4.96 8.76 6.98
N GLU A 358 4.11 7.81 7.36
CA GLU A 358 3.92 7.41 8.76
C GLU A 358 5.22 6.91 9.44
N TRP A 359 6.15 6.41 8.65
CA TRP A 359 7.43 5.89 9.14
C TRP A 359 8.49 6.96 9.31
N TYR A 360 8.33 8.11 8.63
CA TYR A 360 9.25 9.22 8.71
C TYR A 360 9.01 10.05 9.98
N GLU A 361 10.07 10.72 10.44
CA GLU A 361 9.92 11.79 11.41
C GLU A 361 8.96 12.87 10.87
N ALA A 362 7.99 13.27 11.71
CA ALA A 362 7.03 14.33 11.41
C ALA A 362 6.38 14.18 10.02
N ASN A 363 5.90 12.96 9.74
CA ASN A 363 5.20 12.60 8.50
C ASN A 363 5.97 12.99 7.22
N GLY A 364 7.31 12.88 7.24
CA GLY A 364 8.18 13.16 6.10
C GLY A 364 8.44 14.63 5.81
N ARG A 365 7.84 15.58 6.56
CA ARG A 365 7.96 17.02 6.29
C ARG A 365 9.41 17.54 6.31
N PRO A 366 10.28 17.12 7.25
CA PRO A 366 11.70 17.51 7.22
C PRO A 366 12.41 17.03 5.95
N PHE A 367 12.17 15.78 5.52
CA PHE A 367 12.78 15.21 4.32
C PHE A 367 12.32 15.94 3.04
N LEU A 368 11.01 16.15 2.89
CA LEU A 368 10.45 16.85 1.73
C LEU A 368 10.99 18.28 1.60
N ARG A 369 11.06 19.02 2.72
CA ARG A 369 11.67 20.37 2.73
C ARG A 369 13.15 20.34 2.37
N ALA A 370 13.92 19.42 2.95
CA ALA A 370 15.34 19.27 2.65
C ALA A 370 15.59 18.94 1.18
N LEU A 371 14.76 18.07 0.60
CA LEU A 371 14.81 17.68 -0.81
C LEU A 371 14.43 18.84 -1.74
N TYR A 372 13.29 19.49 -1.51
CA TYR A 372 12.79 20.57 -2.36
C TYR A 372 13.65 21.83 -2.30
N GLN A 373 14.22 22.15 -1.13
CA GLN A 373 15.19 23.23 -0.99
C GLN A 373 16.42 22.98 -1.86
N ARG A 374 17.02 21.79 -1.77
CA ARG A 374 18.20 21.42 -2.57
C ARG A 374 17.94 21.38 -4.07
N ILE A 375 16.76 20.91 -4.49
CA ILE A 375 16.36 20.96 -5.90
C ILE A 375 16.26 22.43 -6.35
N SER A 376 15.66 23.29 -5.53
CA SER A 376 15.49 24.71 -5.86
C SER A 376 16.81 25.48 -5.91
N ASP A 377 17.81 25.06 -5.12
CA ASP A 377 19.12 25.69 -5.05
C ASP A 377 20.13 25.18 -6.09
N ASP A 378 19.92 23.99 -6.67
CA ASP A 378 20.82 23.42 -7.69
C ASP A 378 20.34 23.77 -9.11
N PRO A 379 21.05 24.65 -9.85
CA PRO A 379 20.65 25.05 -11.20
C PRO A 379 20.73 23.93 -12.25
N ARG A 380 21.22 22.75 -11.88
CA ARG A 380 21.26 21.56 -12.75
C ARG A 380 20.05 20.64 -12.54
N LEU A 381 19.19 20.93 -11.58
CA LEU A 381 18.00 20.14 -11.27
C LEU A 381 16.75 21.00 -11.46
N GLU A 382 15.69 20.38 -11.99
CA GLU A 382 14.38 21.00 -12.09
C GLU A 382 13.31 19.96 -11.74
N ALA A 383 12.39 20.32 -10.84
CA ALA A 383 11.18 19.55 -10.62
C ALA A 383 10.06 20.09 -11.53
N THR A 384 9.59 19.24 -12.43
CA THR A 384 8.59 19.54 -13.46
C THR A 384 7.38 18.63 -13.33
N THR A 385 6.24 19.04 -13.87
CA THR A 385 5.13 18.10 -14.08
C THR A 385 5.41 17.18 -15.26
N VAL A 386 4.71 16.05 -15.34
CA VAL A 386 4.82 15.08 -16.43
C VAL A 386 4.52 15.73 -17.78
N SER A 387 3.39 16.40 -17.94
CA SER A 387 3.02 17.05 -19.22
C SER A 387 4.08 18.05 -19.68
N GLN A 388 4.61 18.87 -18.76
CA GLN A 388 5.71 19.80 -19.06
C GLN A 388 7.00 19.08 -19.48
N ALA A 389 7.29 17.92 -18.88
CA ALA A 389 8.44 17.11 -19.28
C ALA A 389 8.24 16.50 -20.68
N LEU A 390 7.03 16.02 -20.99
CA LEU A 390 6.71 15.39 -22.27
C LEU A 390 6.86 16.35 -23.46
N GLU A 391 6.72 17.65 -23.25
CA GLU A 391 6.97 18.67 -24.28
C GLU A 391 8.46 18.95 -24.55
N ARG A 392 9.35 18.60 -23.62
CA ARG A 392 10.77 19.02 -23.64
C ARG A 392 11.74 17.97 -24.18
N TYR A 393 11.44 16.69 -24.04
CA TYR A 393 12.36 15.62 -24.42
C TYR A 393 11.84 14.80 -25.60
N ASP A 394 12.78 14.25 -26.38
CA ASP A 394 12.47 13.39 -27.52
C ASP A 394 11.90 12.04 -27.07
N THR A 395 11.01 11.48 -27.90
CA THR A 395 10.38 10.19 -27.68
C THR A 395 11.01 9.08 -28.51
N ARG A 396 11.07 7.86 -27.96
CA ARG A 396 11.39 6.63 -28.71
C ARG A 396 10.13 5.83 -29.00
N PRO A 397 9.99 5.21 -30.18
CA PRO A 397 8.81 4.43 -30.50
C PRO A 397 8.79 3.09 -29.73
N LEU A 398 7.60 2.67 -29.31
CA LEU A 398 7.25 1.31 -28.87
C LEU A 398 6.03 0.84 -29.67
N GLN A 399 6.11 -0.34 -30.27
CA GLN A 399 4.96 -0.92 -31.01
C GLN A 399 4.14 -1.90 -30.14
N HIS A 400 4.67 -2.25 -28.98
CA HIS A 400 4.13 -3.24 -28.07
C HIS A 400 4.57 -2.91 -26.65
N VAL A 401 3.74 -3.23 -25.67
CA VAL A 401 4.12 -3.32 -24.26
C VAL A 401 3.79 -4.72 -23.74
N VAL A 402 4.75 -5.34 -23.05
CA VAL A 402 4.48 -6.62 -22.37
C VAL A 402 3.49 -6.35 -21.24
N PRO A 403 2.42 -7.16 -21.11
CA PRO A 403 1.46 -6.96 -20.04
C PRO A 403 2.12 -7.23 -18.68
N GLY A 404 1.93 -6.31 -17.74
CA GLY A 404 2.46 -6.41 -16.39
C GLY A 404 2.16 -5.19 -15.54
N SER A 405 2.36 -5.33 -14.23
CA SER A 405 2.24 -4.27 -13.24
C SER A 405 3.60 -3.73 -12.81
N TRP A 406 3.59 -2.69 -11.98
CA TRP A 406 4.81 -2.19 -11.36
C TRP A 406 5.44 -3.15 -10.33
N ILE A 407 4.73 -4.20 -9.93
CA ILE A 407 5.24 -5.23 -9.03
C ILE A 407 5.62 -6.45 -9.86
N ASN A 408 6.91 -6.80 -9.82
CA ASN A 408 7.48 -7.97 -10.51
C ASN A 408 7.25 -8.04 -12.04
N ALA A 409 6.74 -6.97 -12.66
CA ALA A 409 6.35 -6.94 -14.07
C ALA A 409 5.38 -8.08 -14.46
N ASN A 410 4.44 -8.40 -13.57
CA ASN A 410 3.40 -9.42 -13.78
C ASN A 410 2.11 -9.05 -13.00
N PHE A 411 1.14 -9.97 -12.94
CA PHE A 411 -0.12 -9.78 -12.20
C PHE A 411 -0.33 -10.75 -11.04
N ASP A 412 0.73 -11.40 -10.54
CA ASP A 412 0.61 -12.48 -9.53
C ASP A 412 -0.03 -12.02 -8.22
N ILE A 413 -0.02 -10.71 -7.93
CA ILE A 413 -0.66 -10.14 -6.73
C ILE A 413 -2.20 -10.17 -6.83
N TRP A 414 -2.77 -10.20 -8.03
CA TRP A 414 -4.22 -10.03 -8.21
C TRP A 414 -4.90 -11.22 -8.87
N ILE A 415 -4.14 -12.18 -9.39
CA ILE A 415 -4.66 -13.40 -10.04
C ILE A 415 -3.60 -14.50 -10.04
N GLY A 416 -4.03 -15.72 -9.78
CA GLY A 416 -3.18 -16.91 -9.90
C GLY A 416 -3.03 -17.72 -8.62
N ALA A 417 -3.16 -17.10 -7.43
CA ALA A 417 -3.26 -17.84 -6.18
C ALA A 417 -4.68 -18.40 -5.99
N GLU A 418 -4.83 -19.35 -5.06
CA GLU A 418 -6.11 -20.03 -4.84
C GLU A 418 -7.20 -19.06 -4.35
N GLU A 419 -6.86 -18.18 -3.40
CA GLU A 419 -7.77 -17.14 -2.89
C GLU A 419 -8.16 -16.14 -3.99
N ASP A 420 -7.19 -15.65 -4.78
CA ASP A 420 -7.46 -14.71 -5.89
C ASP A 420 -8.40 -15.35 -6.93
N ASN A 421 -8.10 -16.59 -7.33
CA ASN A 421 -8.88 -17.28 -8.33
C ASN A 421 -10.31 -17.54 -7.83
N GLN A 422 -10.47 -17.87 -6.54
CA GLN A 422 -11.80 -17.97 -5.93
C GLN A 422 -12.53 -16.63 -5.93
N ALA A 423 -11.84 -15.52 -5.65
CA ALA A 423 -12.43 -14.19 -5.72
C ALA A 423 -12.92 -13.87 -7.14
N TRP A 424 -12.11 -14.14 -8.18
CA TRP A 424 -12.50 -13.97 -9.59
C TRP A 424 -13.69 -14.84 -10.01
N GLU A 425 -13.77 -16.09 -9.55
CA GLU A 425 -14.93 -16.96 -9.82
C GLU A 425 -16.22 -16.38 -9.23
N LEU A 426 -16.16 -15.83 -8.02
CA LEU A 426 -17.30 -15.18 -7.38
C LEU A 426 -17.72 -13.90 -8.10
N LEU A 427 -16.76 -13.09 -8.56
CA LEU A 427 -17.02 -11.90 -9.36
C LEU A 427 -17.66 -12.26 -10.71
N LEU A 428 -17.10 -13.24 -11.41
CA LEU A 428 -17.61 -13.70 -12.70
C LEU A 428 -19.07 -14.20 -12.59
N ASP A 429 -19.38 -14.95 -11.53
CA ASP A 429 -20.73 -15.44 -11.35
C ASP A 429 -21.72 -14.34 -10.96
N ALA A 430 -21.33 -13.36 -10.15
CA ALA A 430 -22.15 -12.17 -9.90
C ALA A 430 -22.38 -11.37 -11.19
N ARG A 431 -21.34 -11.24 -12.02
CA ARG A 431 -21.41 -10.53 -13.31
C ARG A 431 -22.32 -11.23 -14.31
N ARG A 432 -22.26 -12.56 -14.42
CA ARG A 432 -23.16 -13.35 -15.27
C ARG A 432 -24.62 -13.21 -14.84
N VAL A 433 -24.87 -13.15 -13.54
CA VAL A 433 -26.21 -12.91 -13.00
C VAL A 433 -26.69 -11.51 -13.33
N TYR A 434 -25.83 -10.50 -13.25
CA TYR A 434 -26.16 -9.17 -13.74
C TYR A 434 -26.53 -9.19 -15.22
N ASP A 435 -25.73 -9.83 -16.08
CA ASP A 435 -25.99 -9.91 -17.52
C ASP A 435 -27.36 -10.58 -17.84
N GLU A 436 -27.76 -11.59 -17.07
CA GLU A 436 -29.03 -12.31 -17.25
C GLU A 436 -30.26 -11.51 -16.78
N TYR A 437 -30.17 -10.83 -15.63
CA TYR A 437 -31.34 -10.24 -14.95
C TYR A 437 -31.45 -8.70 -15.09
N ALA A 438 -30.36 -8.00 -15.43
CA ALA A 438 -30.33 -6.53 -15.44
C ALA A 438 -31.41 -5.91 -16.34
N ALA A 439 -31.64 -6.47 -17.53
CA ALA A 439 -32.62 -5.94 -18.49
C ALA A 439 -34.08 -6.00 -17.99
N GLN A 440 -34.38 -6.88 -17.04
CA GLN A 440 -35.72 -7.09 -16.48
C GLN A 440 -35.89 -6.38 -15.12
N THR A 441 -34.81 -5.80 -14.59
CA THR A 441 -34.77 -5.16 -13.28
C THR A 441 -35.10 -3.67 -13.39
N MET A 442 -35.72 -3.09 -12.34
CA MET A 442 -35.95 -1.65 -12.26
C MET A 442 -34.65 -0.87 -12.44
N GLU A 443 -34.69 0.25 -13.17
CA GLU A 443 -33.49 1.00 -13.54
C GLU A 443 -32.61 1.37 -12.34
N ILE A 444 -33.19 1.88 -11.25
CA ILE A 444 -32.43 2.26 -10.06
C ILE A 444 -31.68 1.08 -9.44
N ALA A 445 -32.32 -0.10 -9.41
CA ALA A 445 -31.75 -1.31 -8.83
C ALA A 445 -30.71 -1.94 -9.77
N ARG A 446 -30.93 -1.85 -11.09
CA ARG A 446 -29.93 -2.19 -12.11
C ARG A 446 -28.67 -1.33 -11.99
N LEU A 447 -28.83 -0.01 -11.81
CA LEU A 447 -27.69 0.90 -11.65
C LEU A 447 -26.92 0.59 -10.35
N LEU A 448 -27.61 0.32 -9.25
CA LEU A 448 -26.98 -0.10 -8.00
C LEU A 448 -26.20 -1.41 -8.16
N ALA A 449 -26.80 -2.43 -8.77
CA ALA A 449 -26.14 -3.72 -9.02
C ALA A 449 -24.88 -3.56 -9.89
N TYR A 450 -24.92 -2.67 -10.88
CA TYR A 450 -23.77 -2.38 -11.72
C TYR A 450 -22.67 -1.62 -10.95
N GLU A 451 -23.05 -0.68 -10.08
CA GLU A 451 -22.09 0.03 -9.24
C GLU A 451 -21.34 -0.93 -8.31
N GLU A 452 -22.05 -1.88 -7.69
CA GLU A 452 -21.46 -2.91 -6.84
C GLU A 452 -20.46 -3.79 -7.59
N LEU A 453 -20.71 -4.11 -8.87
CA LEU A 453 -19.76 -4.83 -9.73
C LEU A 453 -18.50 -4.00 -9.98
N LEU A 454 -18.64 -2.73 -10.38
CA LEU A 454 -17.50 -1.86 -10.65
C LEU A 454 -16.64 -1.63 -9.40
N ILE A 455 -17.26 -1.60 -8.21
CA ILE A 455 -16.53 -1.57 -6.94
C ILE A 455 -15.78 -2.88 -6.73
N ALA A 456 -16.44 -4.03 -6.90
CA ALA A 456 -15.86 -5.36 -6.71
C ALA A 456 -14.72 -5.68 -7.71
N GLU A 457 -14.63 -4.97 -8.82
CA GLU A 457 -13.49 -5.07 -9.77
C GLU A 457 -12.20 -4.40 -9.27
N GLY A 458 -12.28 -3.59 -8.21
CA GLY A 458 -11.11 -2.88 -7.67
C GLY A 458 -9.98 -3.80 -7.26
N SER A 459 -8.73 -3.40 -7.53
CA SER A 459 -7.56 -4.24 -7.25
C SER A 459 -7.32 -4.49 -5.75
N ASP A 460 -7.86 -3.61 -4.89
CA ASP A 460 -7.71 -3.67 -3.44
C ASP A 460 -8.20 -4.99 -2.84
N TRP A 461 -9.20 -5.64 -3.42
CA TRP A 461 -9.76 -6.86 -2.86
C TRP A 461 -8.78 -8.03 -2.99
N CYS A 462 -8.27 -8.26 -4.20
CA CYS A 462 -7.29 -9.31 -4.45
C CYS A 462 -5.91 -9.00 -3.86
N TRP A 463 -5.58 -7.73 -3.59
CA TRP A 463 -4.36 -7.37 -2.86
C TRP A 463 -4.24 -8.04 -1.49
N TRP A 464 -5.37 -8.32 -0.81
CA TRP A 464 -5.40 -8.95 0.51
C TRP A 464 -5.57 -10.48 0.48
N TYR A 465 -5.74 -11.03 -0.73
CA TYR A 465 -5.73 -12.46 -1.00
C TYR A 465 -4.32 -12.90 -1.36
N GLY A 466 -4.02 -14.18 -1.14
CA GLY A 466 -2.70 -14.75 -1.38
C GLY A 466 -1.71 -14.60 -0.19
N PRO A 467 -0.51 -15.19 -0.34
CA PRO A 467 0.53 -15.16 0.70
C PRO A 467 1.33 -13.84 0.78
N GLU A 468 1.15 -12.91 -0.14
CA GLU A 468 2.05 -11.78 -0.39
C GLU A 468 1.90 -10.64 0.63
N HIS A 469 0.67 -10.39 1.09
CA HIS A 469 0.35 -9.26 1.96
C HIS A 469 -0.44 -9.66 3.21
N GLY A 470 -0.28 -8.86 4.26
CA GLY A 470 -0.89 -9.09 5.57
C GLY A 470 -1.37 -7.80 6.22
N SER A 471 -2.49 -7.90 6.94
CA SER A 471 -3.08 -6.80 7.72
C SER A 471 -4.01 -7.41 8.77
N ASP A 472 -4.15 -6.74 9.92
CA ASP A 472 -5.16 -7.10 10.93
C ASP A 472 -6.59 -6.87 10.44
N ASN A 473 -6.76 -6.08 9.37
CA ASN A 473 -8.05 -5.76 8.77
C ASN A 473 -8.44 -6.65 7.57
N ARG A 474 -7.66 -7.70 7.25
CA ARG A 474 -8.00 -8.65 6.17
C ARG A 474 -9.42 -9.21 6.29
N PRO A 475 -9.91 -9.63 7.47
CA PRO A 475 -11.28 -10.10 7.61
C PRO A 475 -12.34 -9.06 7.20
N GLU A 476 -12.11 -7.79 7.52
CA GLU A 476 -12.98 -6.69 7.13
C GLU A 476 -12.97 -6.46 5.60
N PHE A 477 -11.80 -6.57 4.94
CA PHE A 477 -11.71 -6.49 3.48
C PHE A 477 -12.43 -7.65 2.78
N ASP A 478 -12.21 -8.88 3.24
CA ASP A 478 -12.88 -10.06 2.70
C ASP A 478 -14.40 -9.98 2.85
N GLN A 479 -14.87 -9.57 4.03
CA GLN A 479 -16.30 -9.41 4.27
C GLN A 479 -16.89 -8.32 3.38
N LEU A 480 -16.22 -7.17 3.23
CA LEU A 480 -16.71 -6.08 2.39
C LEU A 480 -16.76 -6.48 0.91
N TYR A 481 -15.73 -7.16 0.39
CA TYR A 481 -15.75 -7.69 -0.98
C TYR A 481 -16.94 -8.64 -1.22
N ARG A 482 -17.15 -9.59 -0.31
CA ARG A 482 -18.30 -10.52 -0.39
C ARG A 482 -19.65 -9.83 -0.23
N ASP A 483 -19.71 -8.74 0.53
CA ASP A 483 -20.91 -7.92 0.68
C ASP A 483 -21.24 -7.17 -0.63
N HIS A 484 -20.25 -6.58 -1.31
CA HIS A 484 -20.43 -5.99 -2.64
C HIS A 484 -21.02 -7.00 -3.63
N LEU A 485 -20.41 -8.20 -3.72
CA LEU A 485 -20.93 -9.26 -4.57
C LEU A 485 -22.34 -9.69 -4.16
N SER A 486 -22.62 -9.83 -2.86
CA SER A 486 -23.95 -10.17 -2.36
C SER A 486 -24.99 -9.09 -2.68
N ASN A 487 -24.60 -7.82 -2.66
CA ASN A 487 -25.46 -6.69 -2.96
C ASN A 487 -25.87 -6.67 -4.45
N VAL A 488 -25.04 -7.18 -5.37
CA VAL A 488 -25.44 -7.40 -6.78
C VAL A 488 -26.70 -8.28 -6.84
N TYR A 489 -26.69 -9.44 -6.17
CA TYR A 489 -27.84 -10.34 -6.14
C TYR A 489 -29.07 -9.69 -5.49
N ARG A 490 -28.88 -9.05 -4.32
CA ARG A 490 -29.97 -8.38 -3.59
C ARG A 490 -30.61 -7.27 -4.41
N ALA A 491 -29.82 -6.45 -5.09
CA ALA A 491 -30.29 -5.37 -5.95
C ALA A 491 -31.08 -5.92 -7.16
N LEU A 492 -30.69 -7.08 -7.70
CA LEU A 492 -31.43 -7.77 -8.76
C LEU A 492 -32.66 -8.55 -8.25
N GLY A 493 -32.98 -8.48 -6.95
CA GLY A 493 -34.11 -9.18 -6.34
C GLY A 493 -33.90 -10.68 -6.16
N LEU A 494 -32.66 -11.13 -6.11
CA LEU A 494 -32.24 -12.51 -5.95
C LEU A 494 -31.62 -12.76 -4.57
N ASP A 495 -31.68 -14.00 -4.11
CA ASP A 495 -30.96 -14.43 -2.91
C ASP A 495 -29.47 -14.65 -3.24
N PRO A 496 -28.53 -14.06 -2.47
CA PRO A 496 -27.10 -14.32 -2.66
C PRO A 496 -26.77 -15.82 -2.48
N PRO A 497 -25.88 -16.39 -3.30
CA PRO A 497 -25.47 -17.78 -3.16
C PRO A 497 -24.76 -18.03 -1.83
N ALA A 498 -25.01 -19.18 -1.20
CA ALA A 498 -24.49 -19.52 0.12
C ALA A 498 -22.97 -19.38 0.26
N ARG A 499 -22.20 -19.64 -0.80
CA ARG A 499 -20.74 -19.48 -0.80
C ARG A 499 -20.25 -18.06 -0.49
N LEU A 500 -21.04 -17.02 -0.75
CA LEU A 500 -20.69 -15.63 -0.38
C LEU A 500 -20.80 -15.38 1.14
N SER A 501 -21.39 -16.31 1.90
CA SER A 501 -21.39 -16.28 3.36
C SER A 501 -20.14 -16.92 3.99
N HIS A 502 -19.28 -17.54 3.18
CA HIS A 502 -18.03 -18.15 3.63
C HIS A 502 -16.85 -17.24 3.24
N PRO A 503 -15.90 -16.97 4.16
CA PRO A 503 -14.69 -16.23 3.83
C PRO A 503 -13.93 -16.87 2.66
N ILE A 504 -13.38 -16.03 1.78
CA ILE A 504 -12.41 -16.48 0.76
C ILE A 504 -11.06 -16.69 1.42
N LEU A 505 -10.73 -15.82 2.39
CA LEU A 505 -9.54 -15.95 3.22
C LEU A 505 -9.44 -17.36 3.82
N MET A 506 -8.43 -18.07 3.36
CA MET A 506 -7.96 -19.27 3.99
C MET A 506 -7.31 -18.89 5.30
N THR A 507 -7.47 -19.76 6.30
CA THR A 507 -6.83 -19.54 7.59
C THR A 507 -5.32 -19.61 7.39
N GLN A 508 -4.67 -18.46 7.28
CA GLN A 508 -3.21 -18.41 7.39
C GLN A 508 -2.86 -18.74 8.83
N GLU A 509 -2.21 -19.88 9.01
CA GLU A 509 -1.64 -20.24 10.29
C GLU A 509 -0.61 -19.15 10.68
N GLY A 510 -0.77 -18.55 11.86
CA GLY A 510 0.07 -17.42 12.31
C GLY A 510 1.54 -17.77 12.53
N GLU A 511 2.27 -16.86 13.20
CA GLU A 511 3.63 -17.11 13.67
C GLU A 511 3.70 -18.47 14.36
N LEU A 512 4.52 -19.35 13.82
CA LEU A 512 4.72 -20.67 14.40
C LEU A 512 6.05 -20.66 15.12
N HIS A 513 6.02 -21.01 16.40
CA HIS A 513 7.22 -21.27 17.19
C HIS A 513 7.12 -22.65 17.82
N GLU A 514 7.76 -23.61 17.17
CA GLU A 514 7.91 -24.97 17.68
C GLU A 514 9.37 -25.16 18.12
N PRO A 515 9.65 -25.36 19.41
CA PRO A 515 11.01 -25.62 19.86
C PRO A 515 11.48 -27.01 19.41
N PRO A 516 12.81 -27.22 19.27
CA PRO A 516 13.36 -28.52 18.92
C PRO A 516 12.95 -29.58 19.94
N SER A 517 12.59 -30.77 19.45
CA SER A 517 12.17 -31.87 20.29
C SER A 517 13.31 -32.81 20.68
N ASN A 518 14.40 -32.85 19.90
CA ASN A 518 15.59 -33.67 20.14
C ASN A 518 16.86 -32.97 19.60
N PRO A 519 18.06 -33.38 20.04
CA PRO A 519 19.29 -32.96 19.39
C PRO A 519 19.32 -33.41 17.92
N ILE A 520 19.86 -32.57 17.04
CA ILE A 520 19.99 -32.86 15.60
C ILE A 520 21.45 -32.89 15.17
N HIS A 521 21.73 -33.68 14.14
CA HIS A 521 23.03 -33.74 13.47
C HIS A 521 22.79 -33.64 11.96
N VAL A 522 23.20 -32.51 11.38
CA VAL A 522 22.95 -32.20 9.97
C VAL A 522 24.27 -32.13 9.20
N THR A 523 24.22 -32.47 7.92
CA THR A 523 25.35 -32.29 7.01
C THR A 523 25.07 -31.07 6.16
N LEU A 524 25.85 -30.00 6.34
CA LEU A 524 25.64 -28.77 5.58
C LEU A 524 26.12 -28.96 4.13
N ASP A 525 25.19 -29.26 3.23
CA ASP A 525 25.44 -29.40 1.79
C ASP A 525 24.49 -28.56 0.92
N GLY A 526 23.53 -27.86 1.53
CA GLY A 526 22.56 -27.00 0.85
C GLY A 526 21.40 -27.76 0.18
N GLU A 527 21.25 -29.06 0.45
CA GLU A 527 20.18 -29.91 -0.03
C GLU A 527 19.51 -30.65 1.14
N VAL A 528 18.18 -30.68 1.20
CA VAL A 528 17.49 -31.56 2.16
C VAL A 528 17.44 -32.97 1.55
N THR A 529 18.51 -33.73 1.76
CA THR A 529 18.67 -35.07 1.14
C THR A 529 17.76 -36.12 1.78
N SER A 530 17.30 -35.89 3.02
CA SER A 530 16.42 -36.78 3.76
C SER A 530 15.55 -36.00 4.76
N ALA A 531 14.27 -36.36 4.86
CA ALA A 531 13.37 -35.81 5.89
C ALA A 531 13.82 -36.15 7.33
N PHE A 532 14.71 -37.14 7.50
CA PHE A 532 15.25 -37.53 8.81
C PHE A 532 16.36 -36.59 9.31
N GLU A 533 16.99 -35.82 8.42
CA GLU A 533 18.13 -34.96 8.77
C GLU A 533 17.72 -33.84 9.72
N TRP A 534 16.56 -33.25 9.49
CA TRP A 534 15.98 -32.20 10.33
C TRP A 534 14.91 -32.74 11.29
N MET A 535 14.85 -34.06 11.49
CA MET A 535 13.86 -34.67 12.37
C MET A 535 14.14 -34.31 13.84
N GLY A 536 13.18 -33.63 14.47
CA GLY A 536 13.30 -33.13 15.83
C GLY A 536 13.89 -31.72 15.93
N ALA A 537 14.17 -31.08 14.79
CA ALA A 537 14.42 -29.64 14.74
C ALA A 537 13.18 -28.85 15.19
N GLY A 538 13.42 -27.68 15.75
CA GLY A 538 12.41 -26.67 15.96
C GLY A 538 12.06 -26.02 14.63
N HIS A 539 10.87 -25.46 14.57
CA HIS A 539 10.32 -24.80 13.41
C HIS A 539 9.87 -23.41 13.80
N TYR A 540 10.45 -22.40 13.17
CA TYR A 540 10.03 -21.03 13.27
C TYR A 540 9.52 -20.57 11.90
N ARG A 541 8.24 -20.18 11.84
CA ARG A 541 7.65 -19.54 10.67
C ARG A 541 7.37 -18.08 11.00
N PRO A 542 8.07 -17.12 10.37
CA PRO A 542 7.80 -15.70 10.59
C PRO A 542 6.35 -15.34 10.25
N ASP A 543 5.78 -14.40 10.99
CA ASP A 543 4.47 -13.84 10.64
C ASP A 543 4.58 -13.00 9.35
N SER A 544 3.93 -13.45 8.28
CA SER A 544 3.86 -12.72 7.00
C SER A 544 3.21 -11.34 7.14
N ARG A 545 2.45 -11.08 8.21
CA ARG A 545 1.76 -9.80 8.47
C ARG A 545 2.69 -8.64 8.84
N SER A 546 3.93 -8.92 9.25
CA SER A 546 4.86 -7.91 9.77
C SER A 546 5.63 -7.14 8.69
N GLY A 547 5.52 -7.52 7.40
CA GLY A 547 6.34 -6.96 6.31
C GLY A 547 5.59 -6.38 5.10
N ALA A 548 4.26 -6.42 5.08
CA ALA A 548 3.46 -6.16 3.87
C ALA A 548 3.63 -4.75 3.25
N MET A 549 4.07 -3.76 4.05
CA MET A 549 4.27 -2.36 3.63
C MET A 549 5.73 -2.00 3.32
N HIS A 550 6.69 -2.91 3.53
CA HIS A 550 8.11 -2.56 3.48
C HIS A 550 8.88 -3.09 2.28
N GLY A 551 8.24 -3.76 1.31
CA GLY A 551 8.90 -4.27 0.08
C GLY A 551 10.08 -5.24 0.32
N GLY A 552 10.48 -5.43 1.57
CA GLY A 552 11.49 -6.36 2.01
C GLY A 552 10.87 -7.74 1.97
N GLY A 553 10.95 -8.40 0.82
CA GLY A 553 10.57 -9.81 0.69
C GLY A 553 11.12 -10.60 1.88
N THR A 554 10.29 -11.49 2.42
CA THR A 554 10.63 -12.32 3.58
C THR A 554 12.00 -12.95 3.37
N VAL A 555 12.92 -12.72 4.30
CA VAL A 555 14.29 -13.26 4.23
C VAL A 555 14.29 -14.78 4.19
N ALA A 556 13.31 -15.45 4.79
CA ALA A 556 13.04 -16.88 4.68
C ALA A 556 11.55 -17.12 4.94
N ARG A 557 10.96 -18.11 4.25
CA ARG A 557 9.55 -18.51 4.45
C ARG A 557 9.38 -19.40 5.67
N GLU A 558 10.33 -20.31 5.88
CA GLU A 558 10.39 -21.21 7.03
C GLU A 558 11.83 -21.31 7.52
N ILE A 559 11.99 -21.38 8.85
CA ILE A 559 13.28 -21.54 9.53
C ILE A 559 13.23 -22.83 10.35
N PHE A 560 14.09 -23.78 10.04
CA PHE A 560 14.30 -24.95 10.88
C PHE A 560 15.57 -24.76 11.68
N TYR A 561 15.54 -25.10 12.97
CA TYR A 561 16.70 -24.91 13.83
C TYR A 561 16.85 -26.03 14.85
N GLY A 562 18.06 -26.31 15.26
CA GLY A 562 18.32 -27.31 16.29
C GLY A 562 19.78 -27.31 16.71
N SER A 563 20.13 -28.18 17.65
CA SER A 563 21.47 -28.22 18.20
C SER A 563 21.88 -29.64 18.56
N ASN A 564 23.15 -29.97 18.40
CA ASN A 564 23.74 -31.20 18.92
C ASN A 564 24.26 -31.04 20.38
N GLY A 565 24.09 -29.86 20.98
CA GLY A 565 24.60 -29.49 22.30
C GLY A 565 25.85 -28.60 22.28
N THR A 566 26.64 -28.63 21.19
CA THR A 566 27.81 -27.75 20.99
C THR A 566 27.54 -26.67 19.95
N ASP A 567 26.85 -27.03 18.88
CA ASP A 567 26.61 -26.20 17.71
C ASP A 567 25.12 -26.00 17.50
N LEU A 568 24.76 -24.82 16.99
CA LEU A 568 23.45 -24.47 16.44
C LEU A 568 23.50 -24.73 14.93
N PHE A 569 22.45 -25.39 14.44
CA PHE A 569 22.19 -25.57 13.02
C PHE A 569 20.90 -24.85 12.65
N VAL A 570 20.92 -24.13 11.53
CA VAL A 570 19.77 -23.39 10.99
C VAL A 570 19.60 -23.71 9.52
N ARG A 571 18.37 -23.93 9.07
CA ARG A 571 17.97 -24.02 7.66
C ARG A 571 16.97 -22.93 7.34
N LEU A 572 17.17 -22.29 6.19
CA LEU A 572 16.30 -21.27 5.63
C LEU A 572 15.75 -21.75 4.29
N ASP A 573 14.44 -21.90 4.22
CA ASP A 573 13.75 -22.25 2.99
C ASP A 573 13.36 -20.93 2.25
N SER A 574 13.95 -20.72 1.06
CA SER A 574 13.95 -19.47 0.27
C SER A 574 14.66 -18.26 0.89
N ALA A 575 15.99 -18.30 0.95
CA ALA A 575 16.78 -17.14 1.38
C ALA A 575 17.00 -16.08 0.26
N GLY A 576 16.75 -14.81 0.57
CA GLY A 576 17.11 -13.69 -0.31
C GLY A 576 18.63 -13.52 -0.52
N LYS A 577 19.02 -12.69 -1.50
CA LYS A 577 20.44 -12.30 -1.71
C LYS A 577 20.90 -11.39 -0.55
N GLY A 578 21.98 -11.76 0.14
CA GLY A 578 22.57 -10.99 1.24
C GLY A 578 23.52 -11.84 2.10
N THR A 579 24.41 -11.22 2.87
CA THR A 579 25.29 -11.88 3.85
C THR A 579 24.46 -12.25 5.08
N LEU A 580 24.54 -13.51 5.54
CA LEU A 580 23.77 -14.02 6.67
C LEU A 580 24.69 -14.23 7.87
N GLY A 581 24.22 -13.87 9.05
CA GLY A 581 24.91 -14.09 10.32
C GLY A 581 23.98 -14.64 11.40
N ILE A 582 24.56 -15.17 12.48
CA ILE A 582 23.84 -15.60 13.68
C ILE A 582 24.29 -14.73 14.84
N GLU A 583 23.33 -14.27 15.65
CA GLU A 583 23.60 -13.54 16.88
C GLU A 583 22.85 -14.19 18.03
N PHE A 584 23.53 -14.40 19.14
CA PHE A 584 22.95 -14.83 20.41
C PHE A 584 22.80 -13.63 21.35
N GLU A 585 22.06 -13.78 22.45
CA GLU A 585 21.99 -12.74 23.50
C GLU A 585 23.37 -12.34 24.06
N SER A 586 24.37 -13.23 23.94
CA SER A 586 25.76 -13.02 24.34
C SER A 586 26.61 -12.28 23.29
N GLY A 587 26.09 -12.09 22.07
CA GLY A 587 26.75 -11.42 20.95
C GLY A 587 26.74 -12.21 19.65
N PRO A 588 27.35 -11.67 18.57
CA PRO A 588 27.43 -12.31 17.27
C PRO A 588 28.28 -13.59 17.32
N ALA A 589 27.86 -14.62 16.58
CA ALA A 589 28.59 -15.88 16.43
C ALA A 589 29.04 -16.05 14.97
N GLU A 590 30.28 -16.48 14.78
CA GLU A 590 30.79 -16.81 13.45
C GLU A 590 30.05 -18.03 12.92
N ALA A 591 29.34 -17.85 11.81
CA ALA A 591 28.51 -18.89 11.21
C ALA A 591 29.11 -19.36 9.88
N ARG A 592 29.24 -20.67 9.72
CA ARG A 592 29.51 -21.30 8.42
C ARG A 592 28.19 -21.35 7.64
N VAL A 593 28.17 -20.73 6.46
CA VAL A 593 26.96 -20.65 5.60
C VAL A 593 27.16 -21.46 4.32
N VAL A 594 26.25 -22.38 4.03
CA VAL A 594 26.21 -23.17 2.79
C VAL A 594 24.92 -22.84 2.04
N ARG A 595 25.02 -22.62 0.72
CA ARG A 595 23.89 -22.22 -0.13
C ARG A 595 23.68 -23.24 -1.25
N GLY A 596 22.51 -23.86 -1.29
CA GLY A 596 22.05 -24.75 -2.36
C GLY A 596 20.57 -24.47 -2.69
N ARG A 597 19.73 -25.51 -2.75
CA ARG A 597 18.26 -25.34 -2.80
C ARG A 597 17.70 -24.71 -1.53
N VAL A 598 18.36 -24.95 -0.40
CA VAL A 598 18.13 -24.30 0.88
C VAL A 598 19.41 -23.61 1.33
N VAL A 599 19.30 -22.68 2.29
CA VAL A 599 20.49 -22.10 2.94
C VAL A 599 20.63 -22.70 4.33
N GLU A 600 21.81 -23.23 4.62
CA GLU A 600 22.12 -23.88 5.89
C GLU A 600 23.25 -23.14 6.60
N MET A 601 23.13 -23.01 7.91
CA MET A 601 24.08 -22.31 8.76
C MET A 601 24.46 -23.17 9.96
N GLU A 602 25.72 -23.11 10.34
CA GLU A 602 26.26 -23.75 11.54
C GLU A 602 27.05 -22.70 12.33
N ALA A 603 26.75 -22.55 13.61
CA ALA A 603 27.46 -21.65 14.51
C ALA A 603 27.64 -22.29 15.90
N PRO A 604 28.74 -22.00 16.62
CA PRO A 604 28.89 -22.43 18.00
C PRO A 604 27.72 -21.92 18.87
N ARG A 605 27.06 -22.80 19.62
CA ARG A 605 25.94 -22.42 20.47
C ARG A 605 26.45 -21.71 21.72
N THR A 606 26.17 -20.42 21.84
CA THR A 606 26.63 -19.57 22.96
C THR A 606 25.49 -19.01 23.81
N GLY A 607 24.26 -19.48 23.58
CA GLY A 607 23.06 -19.14 24.33
C GLY A 607 21.85 -20.00 23.96
N ASP A 608 20.72 -19.75 24.62
CA ASP A 608 19.44 -20.45 24.39
C ASP A 608 18.48 -19.68 23.48
N ARG A 609 18.91 -18.49 23.06
CA ARG A 609 18.15 -17.53 22.27
C ARG A 609 19.06 -16.93 21.21
N PHE A 610 18.59 -16.90 19.98
CA PHE A 610 19.35 -16.40 18.85
C PHE A 610 18.45 -15.68 17.84
N ARG A 611 19.07 -14.88 16.98
CA ARG A 611 18.46 -14.21 15.83
C ARG A 611 19.38 -14.35 14.63
N ILE A 612 18.82 -14.19 13.44
CA ILE A 612 19.56 -14.25 12.17
C ILE A 612 19.71 -12.84 11.65
N THR A 613 20.94 -12.40 11.38
CA THR A 613 21.22 -11.10 10.78
C THR A 613 21.36 -11.22 9.28
N VAL A 614 20.86 -10.22 8.55
CA VAL A 614 20.95 -10.16 7.08
C VAL A 614 21.48 -8.81 6.66
N GLU A 615 22.65 -8.81 6.04
CA GLU A 615 23.28 -7.62 5.46
C GLU A 615 23.14 -7.64 3.94
N ARG A 616 22.75 -6.51 3.36
CA ARG A 616 22.69 -6.28 1.91
C ARG A 616 23.50 -5.05 1.58
N ASP A 617 24.21 -5.06 0.45
CA ASP A 617 25.11 -3.96 0.08
C ASP A 617 24.38 -2.62 0.06
N GLY A 618 24.82 -1.70 0.92
CA GLY A 618 24.28 -0.33 1.01
C GLY A 618 23.00 -0.17 1.82
N LEU A 619 22.50 -1.21 2.51
CA LEU A 619 21.30 -1.15 3.36
C LEU A 619 21.63 -1.49 4.84
N PRO A 620 20.83 -1.00 5.82
CA PRO A 620 20.99 -1.39 7.22
C PRO A 620 20.80 -2.91 7.43
N PRO A 621 21.54 -3.53 8.37
CA PRO A 621 21.36 -4.94 8.72
C PRO A 621 19.94 -5.20 9.25
N MET A 622 19.29 -6.25 8.73
CA MET A 622 17.98 -6.72 9.20
C MET A 622 18.14 -7.92 10.14
N THR A 623 17.15 -8.18 11.00
CA THR A 623 17.15 -9.36 11.89
C THR A 623 15.89 -10.21 11.75
N LEU A 624 16.01 -11.53 11.95
CA LEU A 624 14.90 -12.47 12.11
C LEU A 624 14.96 -13.12 13.51
N PRO A 625 13.89 -13.06 14.32
CA PRO A 625 12.65 -12.30 14.09
C PRO A 625 12.90 -10.79 14.02
N ALA A 626 11.94 -10.05 13.45
CA ALA A 626 12.00 -8.59 13.36
C ALA A 626 12.04 -7.93 14.76
N GLU A 627 11.33 -8.54 15.72
CA GLU A 627 11.40 -8.20 17.14
C GLU A 627 11.61 -9.49 17.96
N GLY A 628 12.43 -9.42 19.02
CA GLY A 628 12.65 -10.55 19.93
C GLY A 628 13.73 -11.55 19.49
N TRP A 629 13.55 -12.82 19.88
CA TRP A 629 14.54 -13.90 19.70
C TRP A 629 13.87 -15.25 19.40
N ILE A 630 14.52 -16.10 18.60
CA ILE A 630 14.13 -17.52 18.45
C ILE A 630 14.67 -18.30 19.66
N GLU A 631 13.80 -19.02 20.37
CA GLU A 631 14.17 -19.75 21.59
C GLU A 631 14.28 -21.28 21.41
N PHE A 632 15.20 -21.92 22.10
CA PHE A 632 15.33 -23.39 22.16
C PHE A 632 14.38 -24.09 23.16
N LYS A 633 13.50 -23.33 23.81
CA LYS A 633 12.63 -23.65 24.98
C LYS A 633 13.31 -23.41 26.33
N ARG A 634 12.56 -22.79 27.26
CA ARG A 634 12.91 -22.67 28.70
C ARG A 634 12.85 -24.05 29.36
N SER A 635 13.86 -24.37 30.17
CA SER A 635 13.75 -25.40 31.22
C SER A 635 12.86 -24.94 32.37
#